data_AF-A0A6C2UD83-F1
#
_entry.id   AF-A0A6C2UD83-F1
#
_cell.length_a   1.000
_cell.length_b   1.000
_cell.length_c   1.000
_cell.angle_alpha   90.00
_cell.angle_beta   90.00
_cell.angle_gamma   90.00
#
_symmetry.space_group_name_H-M   'P 1'
#
loop_
_entity.id
_entity.type
_entity.pdbx_description
1 polymer ?
#
loop_
_entity_poly.entity_id
_entity_poly.type
_entity_poly.pdbx_seq_one_letter_code
_entity_poly.pdbx_strand_id
1 'polypeptide(L)'
;MNHFFEWWHERDLRKADYVVLMLDGIGLGNDLCAVVALGITVEGENHILDFQIGASENLEVCADLLNRIEERGFNPKRRLLAVTDGSKALRNSIRKKWPEAVIQRCLIHTRTRLLKTTSF
;
A
#
# COMPACT_ATOMS: atom_id res chain seq x y z
N MET A 1 1.29 -1.94 -23.95
CA MET A 1 0.82 -2.25 -22.57
C MET A 1 1.97 -2.30 -21.57
N ASN A 2 3.12 -2.90 -21.91
CA ASN A 2 4.29 -3.00 -21.00
C ASN A 2 4.83 -1.64 -20.51
N HIS A 3 4.94 -0.64 -21.39
CA HIS A 3 5.43 0.69 -21.01
C HIS A 3 4.59 1.41 -19.93
N PHE A 4 3.30 1.08 -19.79
CA PHE A 4 2.48 1.66 -18.74
C PHE A 4 2.90 1.14 -17.36
N PHE A 5 3.12 -0.18 -17.24
CA PHE A 5 3.55 -0.82 -16.00
C PHE A 5 4.96 -0.39 -15.62
N GLU A 6 5.88 -0.44 -16.57
CA GLU A 6 7.28 0.00 -16.39
C GLU A 6 7.34 1.42 -15.83
N TRP A 7 6.56 2.35 -16.39
CA TRP A 7 6.53 3.72 -15.89
C TRP A 7 6.10 3.81 -14.42
N TRP A 8 5.06 3.06 -14.02
CA TRP A 8 4.63 3.04 -12.62
C TRP A 8 5.67 2.40 -11.70
N HIS A 9 6.41 1.41 -12.17
CA HIS A 9 7.42 0.69 -11.39
C HIS A 9 8.76 1.40 -11.33
N GLU A 10 9.02 2.41 -12.17
CA GLU A 10 10.35 3.05 -12.28
C GLU A 10 10.34 4.55 -11.96
N ARG A 11 9.18 5.22 -12.01
CA ARG A 11 9.11 6.67 -11.80
C ARG A 11 9.69 7.10 -10.44
N ASP A 12 10.32 8.27 -10.45
CA ASP A 12 10.91 8.89 -9.27
C ASP A 12 9.83 9.41 -8.31
N LEU A 13 9.93 9.03 -7.04
CA LEU A 13 9.00 9.44 -5.99
C LEU A 13 9.54 10.57 -5.09
N ARG A 14 10.79 11.01 -5.27
CA ARG A 14 11.49 11.97 -4.39
C ARG A 14 10.92 13.40 -4.42
N LYS A 15 10.14 13.73 -5.45
CA LYS A 15 9.64 15.09 -5.68
C LYS A 15 8.47 15.51 -4.78
N ALA A 16 7.88 14.56 -4.05
CA ALA A 16 6.72 14.81 -3.18
C ALA A 16 7.05 14.51 -1.72
N ASP A 17 6.36 15.20 -0.81
CA ASP A 17 6.45 14.98 0.63
C ASP A 17 5.21 14.21 1.09
N TYR A 18 5.39 12.94 1.45
CA TYR A 18 4.28 12.04 1.78
C TYR A 18 4.03 11.97 3.29
N VAL A 19 2.75 11.99 3.66
CA VAL A 19 2.28 11.85 5.04
C VAL A 19 1.41 10.63 5.28
N VAL A 20 0.82 10.06 4.23
CA VAL A 20 0.04 8.82 4.31
C VAL A 20 0.53 7.81 3.29
N LEU A 21 0.56 6.54 3.69
CA LEU A 21 0.69 5.38 2.82
C LEU A 21 -0.53 4.48 3.04
N MET A 22 -1.34 4.29 2.01
CA MET A 22 -2.42 3.30 2.01
C MET A 22 -1.96 2.08 1.22
N LEU A 23 -2.14 0.89 1.81
CA LEU A 23 -1.91 -0.40 1.17
C LEU A 23 -3.23 -1.15 1.15
N ASP A 24 -3.69 -1.49 -0.05
CA ASP A 24 -4.99 -2.13 -0.23
C ASP A 24 -4.98 -3.19 -1.33
N GLY A 25 -5.76 -4.24 -1.12
CA GLY A 25 -6.00 -5.31 -2.08
C GLY A 25 -7.23 -5.01 -2.92
N ILE A 26 -7.07 -5.03 -4.23
CA ILE A 26 -8.14 -4.82 -5.20
C ILE A 26 -8.34 -6.12 -5.98
N GLY A 27 -9.53 -6.72 -5.87
CA GLY A 27 -9.92 -7.86 -6.68
C GLY A 27 -10.08 -7.45 -8.15
N LEU A 28 -9.37 -8.14 -9.05
CA LEU A 28 -9.42 -7.90 -10.50
C LEU A 28 -10.32 -8.91 -11.25
N GLY A 29 -10.89 -9.88 -10.53
CA GLY A 29 -11.63 -11.00 -11.12
C GLY A 29 -10.71 -12.17 -11.51
N ASN A 30 -11.28 -13.33 -11.87
CA ASN A 30 -10.53 -14.54 -12.24
C ASN A 30 -9.44 -14.93 -11.22
N ASP A 31 -9.75 -14.83 -9.92
CA ASP A 31 -8.83 -15.09 -8.80
C ASP A 31 -7.55 -14.21 -8.79
N LEU A 32 -7.54 -13.10 -9.54
CA LEU A 32 -6.47 -12.11 -9.50
C LEU A 32 -6.78 -11.01 -8.49
N CYS A 33 -5.72 -10.58 -7.80
CA CYS A 33 -5.72 -9.45 -6.89
C CYS A 33 -4.55 -8.52 -7.24
N ALA A 34 -4.75 -7.22 -7.09
CA ALA A 34 -3.68 -6.24 -7.09
C ALA A 34 -3.52 -5.65 -5.70
N VAL A 35 -2.30 -5.70 -5.14
CA VAL A 35 -1.95 -4.88 -3.99
C VAL A 35 -1.49 -3.54 -4.51
N VAL A 36 -2.12 -2.45 -4.08
CA VAL A 36 -1.81 -1.08 -4.50
C VAL A 36 -1.23 -0.29 -3.35
N ALA A 37 -0.14 0.44 -3.60
CA ALA A 37 0.36 1.48 -2.72
C ALA A 37 -0.11 2.85 -3.21
N LEU A 38 -0.81 3.58 -2.34
CA LEU A 38 -1.25 4.95 -2.57
C LEU A 38 -0.59 5.86 -1.53
N GLY A 39 0.15 6.85 -1.99
CA GLY A 39 0.71 7.91 -1.16
C GLY A 39 -0.22 9.11 -1.14
N ILE A 40 -0.31 9.79 0.00
CA ILE A 40 -0.97 11.10 0.11
C ILE A 40 0.07 12.13 0.52
N THR A 41 0.18 13.20 -0.26
CA THR A 41 1.14 14.29 -0.01
C THR A 41 0.68 15.20 1.13
N VAL A 42 1.57 16.07 1.61
CA VAL A 42 1.22 17.11 2.60
C VAL A 42 0.19 18.10 2.06
N GLU A 43 0.11 18.27 0.75
CA GLU A 43 -0.89 19.07 0.05
C GLU A 43 -2.25 18.34 -0.10
N GLY A 44 -2.32 17.06 0.27
CA GLY A 44 -3.52 16.24 0.16
C GLY A 44 -3.72 15.57 -1.20
N GLU A 45 -2.68 15.52 -2.04
CA GLU A 45 -2.74 14.89 -3.37
C GLU A 45 -2.55 13.38 -3.28
N ASN A 46 -3.38 12.63 -4.02
CA ASN A 46 -3.33 11.17 -4.06
C ASN A 46 -2.42 10.69 -5.22
N HIS A 47 -1.34 10.00 -4.89
CA HIS A 47 -0.40 9.41 -5.85
C HIS A 47 -0.38 7.89 -5.75
N ILE A 48 -0.72 7.19 -6.83
CA ILE A 48 -0.47 5.74 -6.91
C ILE A 48 1.05 5.51 -6.95
N LEU A 49 1.67 4.95 -5.92
CA LEU A 49 3.12 4.83 -5.86
C LEU A 49 3.60 3.62 -6.66
N ASP A 50 2.90 2.50 -6.51
CA ASP A 50 3.18 1.23 -7.15
C ASP A 50 1.98 0.29 -7.00
N PHE A 51 2.01 -0.84 -7.69
CA PHE A 51 1.11 -1.95 -7.46
C PHE A 51 1.79 -3.28 -7.79
N GLN A 52 1.22 -4.38 -7.32
CA GLN A 52 1.64 -5.73 -7.67
C GLN A 52 0.41 -6.58 -7.97
N ILE A 53 0.35 -7.15 -9.19
CA ILE A 53 -0.69 -8.09 -9.58
C ILE A 53 -0.23 -9.51 -9.25
N GLY A 54 -1.10 -10.31 -8.65
CA GLY A 54 -0.85 -11.72 -8.34
C GLY A 54 -2.12 -12.46 -7.91
N ALA A 55 -1.98 -13.75 -7.61
CA ALA A 55 -3.11 -14.59 -7.19
C ALA A 55 -3.44 -14.46 -5.68
N SER A 56 -2.55 -13.88 -4.86
CA SER A 56 -2.80 -13.64 -3.43
C SER A 56 -1.99 -12.49 -2.85
N GLU A 57 -2.47 -11.91 -1.75
CA GLU A 57 -1.79 -10.88 -0.93
C GLU A 57 -0.69 -11.50 -0.03
N ASN A 58 0.19 -12.32 -0.59
CA ASN A 58 1.25 -12.96 0.20
C ASN A 58 2.27 -11.92 0.72
N LEU A 59 2.92 -12.24 1.85
CA LEU A 59 3.99 -11.51 2.51
C LEU A 59 5.05 -10.96 1.56
N GLU A 60 5.51 -11.83 0.67
CA GLU A 60 6.60 -11.58 -0.28
C GLU A 60 6.23 -10.48 -1.28
N VAL A 61 5.04 -10.59 -1.89
CA VAL A 61 4.45 -9.59 -2.79
C VAL A 61 4.43 -8.20 -2.16
N CYS A 62 4.03 -8.13 -0.89
CA CYS A 62 3.95 -6.87 -0.18
C CYS A 62 5.32 -6.30 0.18
N ALA A 63 6.27 -7.16 0.57
CA ALA A 63 7.63 -6.74 0.89
C ALA A 63 8.33 -6.18 -0.35
N ASP A 64 8.18 -6.84 -1.50
CA ASP A 64 8.77 -6.42 -2.77
C ASP A 64 8.19 -5.08 -3.24
N LEU A 65 6.87 -4.91 -3.16
CA LEU A 65 6.22 -3.64 -3.46
C LEU A 65 6.78 -2.50 -2.58
N LEU A 66 6.94 -2.75 -1.28
CA LEU A 66 7.45 -1.76 -0.35
C LEU A 66 8.95 -1.47 -0.57
N ASN A 67 9.74 -2.47 -0.94
CA ASN A 67 11.15 -2.29 -1.33
C ASN A 67 11.24 -1.38 -2.56
N ARG A 68 10.45 -1.65 -3.61
CA ARG A 68 10.47 -0.87 -4.85
C ARG A 68 10.13 0.61 -4.64
N ILE A 69 9.11 0.93 -3.83
CA ILE A 69 8.79 2.35 -3.60
C ILE A 69 9.87 3.05 -2.76
N GLU A 70 10.49 2.35 -1.81
CA GLU A 70 11.57 2.89 -1.00
C GLU A 70 12.81 3.17 -1.85
N GLU A 71 13.22 2.21 -2.71
CA GLU A 71 14.34 2.36 -3.64
C GLU A 71 14.12 3.53 -4.62
N ARG A 72 12.87 3.82 -4.97
CA ARG A 72 12.48 4.98 -5.82
C ARG A 72 12.36 6.30 -5.05
N GLY A 73 12.67 6.27 -3.75
CA GLY A 73 12.78 7.46 -2.92
C GLY A 73 11.49 7.89 -2.23
N PHE A 74 10.55 6.96 -2.00
CA PHE A 74 9.49 7.17 -1.01
C PHE A 74 10.13 7.26 0.39
N ASN A 75 10.37 8.48 0.84
CA ASN A 75 11.02 8.78 2.11
C ASN A 75 10.22 9.85 2.88
N PRO A 76 9.23 9.43 3.69
CA PRO A 76 8.43 10.36 4.49
C PRO A 76 9.31 11.16 5.44
N LYS A 77 9.25 12.50 5.36
CA LYS A 77 10.04 13.41 6.21
C LYS A 77 9.46 13.59 7.61
N ARG A 78 8.30 12.98 7.86
CA ARG A 78 7.49 13.08 9.08
C ARG A 78 7.00 11.69 9.47
N ARG A 79 6.39 11.58 10.64
CA ARG A 79 5.72 10.34 11.06
C ARG A 79 4.64 9.97 10.03
N LEU A 80 4.85 8.84 9.36
CA LEU A 80 3.94 8.31 8.35
C LEU A 80 2.69 7.72 9.02
N LEU A 81 1.51 8.07 8.50
CA LEU A 81 0.30 7.28 8.74
C LEU A 81 0.23 6.16 7.70
N ALA A 82 0.39 4.92 8.13
CA ALA A 82 0.18 3.76 7.26
C ALA A 82 -1.20 3.16 7.50
N VAL A 83 -2.01 3.02 6.45
CA VAL A 83 -3.35 2.43 6.50
C VAL A 83 -3.34 1.10 5.76
N THR A 84 -3.71 0.01 6.43
CA THR A 84 -3.74 -1.34 5.83
C THR A 84 -5.03 -2.09 6.15
N ASP A 85 -5.35 -3.11 5.38
CA ASP A 85 -6.49 -4.03 5.60
C ASP A 85 -6.46 -4.76 6.97
N GLY A 86 -5.29 -4.79 7.61
CA GLY A 86 -5.06 -5.47 8.88
C GLY A 86 -4.11 -6.66 8.82
N SER A 87 -3.51 -6.94 7.68
CA SER A 87 -2.51 -8.00 7.51
C SER A 87 -1.31 -7.83 8.45
N LYS A 88 -0.99 -8.88 9.21
CA LYS A 88 0.18 -8.91 10.12
C LYS A 88 1.48 -8.72 9.34
N ALA A 89 1.53 -9.28 8.13
CA ALA A 89 2.64 -9.19 7.21
C ALA A 89 2.96 -7.73 6.88
N LEU A 90 1.97 -7.02 6.35
CA LEU A 90 2.07 -5.61 6.00
C LEU A 90 2.50 -4.77 7.19
N ARG A 91 1.88 -5.00 8.35
CA ARG A 91 2.22 -4.29 9.59
C ARG A 91 3.70 -4.47 9.95
N ASN A 92 4.24 -5.68 9.87
CA ASN A 92 5.63 -5.95 10.19
C ASN A 92 6.59 -5.32 9.16
N SER A 93 6.28 -5.43 7.87
CA SER A 93 7.10 -4.83 6.81
C SER A 93 7.16 -3.30 6.91
N ILE A 94 6.01 -2.65 7.19
CA ILE A 94 5.96 -1.20 7.45
C ILE A 94 6.83 -0.83 8.65
N ARG A 95 6.71 -1.54 9.78
CA ARG A 95 7.52 -1.25 10.98
C ARG A 95 9.01 -1.43 10.76
N LYS A 96 9.40 -2.38 9.91
CA LYS A 96 10.81 -2.60 9.56
C LYS A 96 11.38 -1.43 8.76
N LYS A 97 10.61 -0.86 7.82
CA LYS A 97 11.05 0.25 6.95
C LYS A 97 10.88 1.63 7.59
N TRP A 98 9.74 1.86 8.22
CA TRP A 98 9.37 3.12 8.87
C TRP A 98 8.95 2.85 10.32
N PRO A 99 9.92 2.69 11.25
CA PRO A 99 9.63 2.29 12.65
C PRO A 99 8.68 3.24 13.39
N GLU A 100 8.76 4.53 13.10
CA GLU A 100 7.96 5.60 13.70
C GLU A 100 6.54 5.74 13.10
N ALA A 101 6.21 4.92 12.10
CA ALA A 101 4.92 4.96 11.43
C ALA A 101 3.77 4.60 12.38
N VAL A 102 2.70 5.39 12.33
CA VAL A 102 1.42 5.07 12.96
C VAL A 102 0.68 4.14 12.03
N ILE A 103 0.37 2.91 12.48
CA ILE A 103 -0.31 1.92 11.66
C ILE A 103 -1.77 1.81 12.08
N GLN A 104 -2.65 2.27 11.19
CA GLN A 104 -4.09 2.19 11.30
C GLN A 104 -4.64 1.06 10.44
N ARG A 105 -5.65 0.35 10.95
CA ARG A 105 -6.44 -0.56 10.12
C ARG A 105 -7.51 0.22 9.36
N CYS A 106 -7.69 -0.09 8.08
CA CYS A 106 -8.71 0.51 7.23
C CYS A 106 -10.11 0.24 7.80
N LEU A 107 -10.88 1.32 8.03
CA LEU A 107 -12.22 1.23 8.59
C LEU A 107 -13.22 0.62 7.60
N ILE A 108 -13.01 0.80 6.29
CA ILE A 108 -13.85 0.20 5.24
C ILE A 108 -13.71 -1.33 5.29
N HIS A 109 -12.46 -1.83 5.30
CA HIS A 109 -12.19 -3.27 5.43
C HIS A 109 -12.70 -3.86 6.74
N THR A 110 -12.56 -3.11 7.83
CA THR A 110 -13.11 -3.51 9.13
C THR A 110 -14.63 -3.62 9.07
N ARG A 111 -15.31 -2.60 8.52
CA ARG A 111 -16.78 -2.59 8.36
C ARG A 111 -17.26 -3.74 7.50
N THR A 112 -16.66 -3.94 6.32
CA THR A 112 -17.03 -5.03 5.40
C THR A 112 -16.85 -6.40 6.05
N ARG A 113 -15.76 -6.60 6.82
CA ARG A 113 -15.55 -7.83 7.59
C ARG A 113 -16.65 -8.05 8.62
N LEU A 114 -16.98 -7.01 9.41
CA LEU A 114 -18.03 -7.10 10.44
C LEU A 114 -19.39 -7.43 9.82
N LEU A 115 -19.79 -6.73 8.76
CA LEU A 115 -21.08 -6.92 8.10
C LEU A 115 -21.24 -8.33 7.51
N LYS A 116 -20.15 -8.96 7.02
CA LYS A 116 -20.17 -10.36 6.55
C LYS A 116 -20.32 -11.38 7.68
N THR A 117 -19.79 -11.09 8.87
CA THR A 117 -19.86 -12.01 10.02
C THR A 117 -21.20 -11.91 10.74
N THR A 118 -21.90 -10.77 10.68
CA THR A 118 -23.17 -10.54 11.38
C THR A 118 -24.41 -10.72 10.52
N SER A 119 -24.26 -11.05 9.23
CA SER A 119 -25.37 -11.51 8.39
C SER A 119 -25.75 -12.94 8.81
N PHE A 120 -26.78 -13.03 9.66
CA PHE A 120 -27.53 -14.26 9.96
C PHE A 120 -28.39 -14.67 8.75
#